data_AF-A0A7V1SL54-F1
#
_entry.id   AF-A0A7V1SL54-F1
#
_cell.length_a   1.000
_cell.length_b   1.000
_cell.length_c   1.000
_cell.angle_alpha   90.00
_cell.angle_beta   90.00
_cell.angle_gamma   90.00
#
_symmetry.space_group_name_H-M   'P 1'
#
loop_
_entity.id
_entity.type
_entity.pdbx_description
1 polymer ?
#
loop_
_entity_poly.entity_id
_entity_poly.type
_entity_poly.pdbx_seq_one_letter_code
_entity_poly.pdbx_strand_id
1 'polypeptide(L)'
;MKSLFPRFAVLSGMVLGLPLLGVILKGLPLSRYMEFPPETQYVTHAPFSWPVFIGYLLLILAAVIPLVVRGIRGWRKVDERALTTYSFPWWGRVAMAAGLVFWVLAWTRFSWFEPFQPHTFIPLWLSYIVVINAMTYRRRGTCMMVD
;
A
#
# COMPACT_ATOMS: atom_id res chain seq x y z
N MET A 1 -20.18 16.30 -15.45
CA MET A 1 -19.34 17.42 -14.97
C MET A 1 -20.01 18.34 -13.93
N LYS A 2 -21.33 18.22 -13.68
CA LYS A 2 -21.98 18.71 -12.45
C LYS A 2 -21.58 17.75 -11.30
N SER A 3 -21.06 18.10 -10.14
CA SER A 3 -20.57 19.33 -9.54
C SER A 3 -19.29 18.94 -8.78
N LEU A 4 -18.13 18.99 -9.45
CA LEU A 4 -16.85 18.67 -8.78
C LEU A 4 -16.51 19.72 -7.72
N PHE A 5 -16.90 20.97 -7.97
CA PHE A 5 -16.63 22.11 -7.10
C PHE A 5 -17.07 21.93 -5.63
N PRO A 6 -18.32 21.56 -5.28
CA PRO A 6 -18.71 21.35 -3.89
C PRO A 6 -17.95 20.18 -3.24
N ARG A 7 -17.60 19.13 -3.99
CA ARG A 7 -16.79 18.03 -3.46
C ARG A 7 -15.37 18.50 -3.14
N PHE A 8 -14.74 19.24 -4.05
CA PHE A 8 -13.43 19.83 -3.80
C PHE A 8 -13.45 20.82 -2.64
N ALA A 9 -14.49 21.66 -2.53
CA ALA A 9 -14.64 22.59 -1.42
C ALA A 9 -14.77 21.87 -0.07
N VAL A 10 -15.61 20.83 0.00
CA VAL A 10 -15.77 20.02 1.21
C VAL A 10 -14.47 19.30 1.55
N LEU A 11 -13.82 18.63 0.59
CA LEU A 11 -12.57 17.91 0.84
C LEU A 11 -11.44 18.84 1.25
N SER A 12 -11.31 19.99 0.60
CA SER A 12 -10.29 21.00 0.96
C SER A 12 -10.57 21.57 2.35
N GLY A 13 -11.84 21.87 2.65
CA GLY A 13 -12.27 22.29 3.98
C GLY A 13 -12.00 21.24 5.06
N MET A 14 -12.17 19.95 4.76
CA MET A 14 -11.85 18.87 5.69
C MET A 14 -10.34 18.73 5.90
N VAL A 15 -9.56 18.74 4.82
CA VAL A 15 -8.09 18.57 4.87
C VAL A 15 -7.42 19.72 5.61
N LEU A 16 -7.85 20.96 5.37
CA LEU A 16 -7.27 22.13 6.01
C LEU A 16 -7.91 22.45 7.36
N GLY A 17 -9.22 22.28 7.47
CA GLY A 17 -10.01 22.70 8.63
C GLY A 17 -9.99 21.72 9.79
N LEU A 18 -10.04 20.40 9.55
CA LEU A 18 -10.07 19.42 10.65
C LEU A 18 -8.80 19.44 11.52
N PRO A 19 -7.58 19.56 10.96
CA PRO A 19 -6.38 19.71 11.78
C PRO A 19 -6.42 20.98 12.65
N LEU A 20 -6.82 22.12 12.07
CA LEU A 20 -6.93 23.39 12.80
C LEU A 20 -8.00 23.32 13.90
N LEU A 21 -9.16 22.73 13.60
CA LEU A 21 -10.20 22.45 14.58
C LEU A 21 -9.67 21.58 15.72
N GLY A 22 -8.88 20.55 15.41
CA GLY A 22 -8.25 19.71 16.43
C GLY A 22 -7.33 20.48 17.37
N VAL A 23 -6.53 21.42 16.84
CA VAL A 23 -5.65 22.30 17.64
C VAL A 23 -6.49 23.22 18.54
N ILE A 24 -7.54 23.83 17.99
CA ILE A 24 -8.44 24.74 18.72
C ILE A 24 -9.17 23.99 19.84
N LEU A 25 -9.77 22.83 19.55
CA LEU A 25 -10.50 22.02 20.52
C LEU A 25 -9.61 21.51 21.66
N LYS A 26 -8.33 21.28 21.38
CA LYS A 26 -7.34 20.87 22.37
C LYS A 26 -6.71 22.05 23.14
N GLY A 27 -7.08 23.29 22.81
CA GLY A 27 -6.55 24.51 23.43
C GLY A 27 -5.06 24.74 23.19
N LEU A 28 -4.52 24.20 22.09
CA LEU A 28 -3.10 24.33 21.75
C LEU A 28 -2.83 25.63 20.97
N PRO A 29 -1.62 26.22 21.08
CA PRO A 29 -1.28 27.46 20.37
C PRO A 29 -1.21 27.22 18.86
N LEU A 30 -2.00 27.99 18.09
CA LEU A 30 -2.06 27.89 16.63
C LEU A 30 -0.74 28.27 15.95
N SER A 31 0.02 29.18 16.56
CA SER A 31 1.34 29.61 16.08
C SER A 31 2.30 28.43 15.89
N ARG A 32 2.26 27.43 16.78
CA ARG A 32 3.07 26.22 16.68
C ARG A 32 2.69 25.34 15.48
N TYR A 33 1.40 25.33 15.12
CA TYR A 33 0.92 24.56 13.97
C TYR A 33 1.23 25.24 12.63
N MET A 34 1.31 26.58 12.61
CA MET A 34 1.58 27.38 11.41
C MET A 34 3.07 27.74 11.24
N GLU A 35 3.94 27.21 12.09
CA GLU A 35 5.38 27.47 12.05
C GLU A 35 6.02 26.76 10.84
N PHE A 36 6.76 27.52 10.02
CA PHE A 36 7.49 26.99 8.87
C PHE A 36 8.88 27.66 8.77
N PRO A 37 9.98 26.89 8.65
CA PRO A 37 10.03 25.42 8.59
C PRO A 37 9.67 24.78 9.95
N PRO A 38 9.05 23.58 9.97
CA PRO A 38 8.74 22.91 11.22
C PRO A 38 10.04 22.53 11.91
N GLU A 39 10.37 23.20 13.01
CA GLU A 39 11.49 22.79 13.85
C GLU A 39 11.13 21.48 14.54
N THR A 40 12.01 20.48 14.44
CA THR A 40 11.91 19.25 15.22
C THR A 40 12.24 19.55 16.67
N GLN A 41 11.36 20.27 17.35
CA GLN A 41 11.41 20.38 18.80
C GLN A 41 11.28 18.97 19.37
N TYR A 42 12.02 18.67 20.45
CA TYR A 42 11.85 17.41 21.18
C TYR A 42 10.43 17.37 21.77
N VAL A 43 9.48 16.84 21.01
CA VAL A 43 8.11 16.62 21.46
C VAL A 43 8.11 15.38 22.33
N THR A 44 7.65 15.52 23.57
CA THR A 44 7.39 14.36 24.43
C THR A 44 6.36 13.48 23.75
N HIS A 45 6.79 12.32 23.23
CA HIS A 45 5.88 11.34 22.66
C HIS A 45 4.93 10.84 23.75
N ALA A 46 3.62 10.83 23.45
CA ALA A 46 2.66 10.21 24.34
C ALA A 46 3.06 8.74 24.56
N PRO A 47 2.93 8.20 25.80
CA PRO A 47 3.23 6.80 26.06
C PRO A 47 2.28 5.91 25.26
N PHE A 48 2.70 4.66 25.05
CA PHE A 48 1.90 3.67 24.35
C PHE A 48 0.55 3.48 25.06
N SER A 49 -0.55 3.61 24.31
CA SER A 49 -1.90 3.46 24.83
C SER A 49 -2.47 2.10 24.47
N TRP A 50 -2.48 1.18 25.44
CA TRP A 50 -3.07 -0.15 25.29
C TRP A 50 -4.54 -0.12 24.84
N PRO A 51 -5.43 0.73 25.38
CA PRO A 51 -6.83 0.77 24.93
C PRO A 51 -6.96 1.16 23.46
N VAL A 52 -6.20 2.16 23.01
CA VAL A 52 -6.20 2.60 21.62
C VAL A 52 -5.68 1.50 20.70
N PHE A 53 -4.57 0.86 21.09
CA PHE A 53 -4.01 -0.27 20.34
C PHE A 53 -5.02 -1.43 20.21
N ILE A 54 -5.63 -1.86 21.31
CA ILE A 54 -6.61 -2.95 21.31
C ILE A 54 -7.82 -2.57 20.46
N GLY A 55 -8.31 -1.33 20.57
CA GLY A 55 -9.42 -0.84 19.74
C GLY A 55 -9.13 -0.93 18.25
N TYR A 56 -7.96 -0.43 17.83
CA TYR A 56 -7.52 -0.55 16.42
C TYR A 56 -7.31 -2.00 16.00
N LEU A 57 -6.70 -2.84 16.85
CA LEU A 57 -6.49 -4.25 16.57
C LEU A 57 -7.83 -4.95 16.30
N LEU A 58 -8.82 -4.77 17.18
CA LEU A 58 -10.15 -5.35 17.02
C LEU A 58 -10.85 -4.86 15.76
N LEU A 59 -10.76 -3.56 15.45
CA LEU A 59 -11.32 -2.99 14.22
C LEU A 59 -10.70 -3.62 12.97
N ILE A 60 -9.37 -3.72 12.93
CA ILE A 60 -8.64 -4.33 11.83
C ILE A 60 -9.01 -5.81 11.69
N LEU A 61 -9.03 -6.55 12.80
CA LEU A 61 -9.42 -7.97 12.79
C LEU A 61 -10.87 -8.16 12.33
N ALA A 62 -11.80 -7.32 12.78
CA ALA A 62 -13.20 -7.38 12.36
C ALA A 62 -13.37 -7.12 10.84
N ALA A 63 -12.53 -6.27 10.25
CA ALA A 63 -12.54 -6.03 8.81
C ALA A 63 -11.84 -7.14 8.01
N VAL A 64 -10.68 -7.62 8.49
CA VAL A 64 -9.81 -8.54 7.76
C VAL A 64 -10.26 -9.99 7.89
N ILE A 65 -10.67 -10.44 9.08
CA ILE A 65 -11.05 -11.84 9.33
C ILE A 65 -12.16 -12.31 8.37
N PRO A 66 -13.28 -11.58 8.18
CA PRO A 66 -14.32 -12.04 7.26
C PRO A 66 -13.84 -12.16 5.81
N LEU A 67 -12.97 -11.25 5.36
CA LEU A 67 -12.38 -11.28 4.02
C LEU A 67 -11.45 -12.48 3.85
N VAL A 68 -10.58 -12.73 4.82
CA VAL A 68 -9.67 -13.89 4.82
C VAL A 68 -10.46 -15.20 4.86
N VAL A 69 -11.45 -15.31 5.75
CA VAL A 69 -12.31 -16.50 5.85
C VAL A 69 -13.07 -16.74 4.55
N ARG A 70 -13.62 -15.70 3.92
CA ARG A 70 -14.27 -15.81 2.61
C ARG A 70 -13.28 -16.24 1.52
N GLY A 71 -12.08 -15.67 1.51
CA GLY A 71 -11.03 -16.05 0.56
C GLY A 71 -10.63 -17.52 0.67
N ILE A 72 -10.37 -18.00 1.89
CA ILE A 72 -10.00 -19.39 2.15
C ILE A 72 -11.15 -20.36 1.80
N ARG A 73 -12.38 -20.05 2.24
CA ARG A 73 -13.56 -20.90 1.94
C ARG A 73 -13.93 -20.89 0.46
N GLY A 74 -13.75 -19.77 -0.22
CA GLY A 74 -13.98 -19.61 -1.65
C GLY A 74 -12.94 -20.32 -2.53
N TRP A 75 -11.69 -20.43 -2.06
CA TRP A 75 -10.64 -21.14 -2.78
C TRP A 75 -10.99 -22.63 -2.98
N ARG A 76 -11.64 -23.26 -2.00
CA ARG A 76 -12.05 -24.67 -2.09
C ARG A 76 -13.20 -24.94 -3.08
N LYS A 77 -13.84 -23.90 -3.59
CA LYS A 77 -14.91 -23.97 -4.61
C LYS A 77 -14.43 -23.58 -6.01
N VAL A 78 -13.14 -23.32 -6.21
CA VAL A 78 -12.60 -23.11 -7.56
C VAL A 78 -12.76 -24.42 -8.31
N ASP A 79 -13.69 -24.39 -9.26
CA ASP A 79 -14.16 -25.47 -10.10
C ASP A 79 -13.04 -26.40 -10.60
N GLU A 80 -13.25 -27.71 -10.44
CA GLU A 80 -12.51 -28.76 -11.15
C GLU A 80 -12.62 -28.61 -12.69
N ARG A 81 -13.44 -27.69 -13.20
CA ARG A 81 -13.57 -27.37 -14.63
C ARG A 81 -12.45 -26.48 -15.19
N ALA A 82 -11.55 -25.93 -14.36
CA ALA A 82 -10.40 -25.13 -14.80
C ALA A 82 -9.12 -25.97 -15.04
N LEU A 83 -9.26 -27.19 -15.57
CA LEU A 83 -8.16 -28.15 -15.73
C LEU A 83 -7.15 -27.80 -16.84
N THR A 84 -7.28 -26.67 -17.53
CA THR A 84 -6.21 -26.14 -18.38
C THR A 84 -5.34 -25.16 -17.60
N THR A 85 -4.49 -25.70 -16.71
CA THR A 85 -3.39 -24.89 -16.17
C THR A 85 -2.35 -24.73 -17.26
N TYR A 86 -2.27 -23.53 -17.85
CA TYR A 86 -1.20 -23.21 -18.78
C TYR A 86 0.14 -23.23 -18.04
N SER A 87 1.22 -23.59 -18.72
CA SER A 87 2.55 -23.54 -18.11
C SER A 87 2.86 -22.11 -17.68
N PHE A 88 3.49 -21.95 -16.52
CA PHE A 88 3.89 -20.63 -16.05
C PHE A 88 4.93 -20.05 -17.04
N PRO A 89 4.67 -18.85 -17.59
CA PRO A 89 5.48 -18.34 -18.69
C PRO A 89 6.92 -18.02 -18.24
N TRP A 90 7.87 -18.12 -19.17
CA TRP A 90 9.28 -17.86 -18.89
C TRP A 90 9.52 -16.42 -18.39
N TRP A 91 8.83 -15.43 -18.98
CA TRP A 91 8.92 -14.02 -18.58
C TRP A 91 8.43 -13.79 -17.14
N GLY A 92 7.48 -14.61 -16.65
CA GLY A 92 7.06 -14.59 -15.25
C GLY A 92 8.16 -15.04 -14.29
N ARG A 93 8.94 -16.06 -14.68
CA ARG A 93 10.09 -16.55 -13.89
C ARG A 93 11.21 -15.51 -13.84
N VAL A 94 11.49 -14.87 -14.98
CA VAL A 94 12.46 -13.77 -15.08
C VAL A 94 12.03 -12.61 -14.18
N ALA A 95 10.75 -12.23 -14.21
CA ALA A 95 10.24 -11.15 -13.38
C ALA A 95 10.29 -11.48 -11.87
N MET A 96 10.00 -12.73 -11.48
CA MET A 96 10.21 -13.17 -10.09
C MET A 96 11.67 -13.02 -9.66
N ALA A 97 12.61 -13.49 -10.49
CA ALA A 97 14.03 -13.38 -10.20
C ALA A 97 14.49 -11.92 -10.12
N ALA A 98 14.08 -11.09 -11.08
CA ALA A 98 14.35 -9.65 -11.08
C ALA A 98 13.79 -8.97 -9.83
N GLY A 99 12.54 -9.27 -9.45
CA GLY A 99 11.91 -8.72 -8.25
C GLY A 99 12.70 -9.05 -6.99
N LEU A 100 13.19 -10.28 -6.85
CA LEU A 100 14.05 -10.68 -5.71
C LEU A 100 15.38 -9.92 -5.72
N VAL A 101 16.03 -9.81 -6.88
CA VAL A 101 17.30 -9.08 -7.03
C VAL A 101 17.12 -7.61 -6.65
N PHE A 102 16.12 -6.92 -7.21
CA PHE A 102 15.85 -5.53 -6.92
C PHE A 102 15.36 -5.30 -5.48
N TRP A 103 14.73 -6.31 -4.86
CA TRP A 103 14.41 -6.26 -3.44
C TRP A 103 15.69 -6.27 -2.59
N VAL A 104 16.63 -7.17 -2.89
CA VAL A 104 17.92 -7.21 -2.19
C VAL A 104 18.69 -5.91 -2.39
N LEU A 105 18.75 -5.38 -3.62
CA LEU A 105 19.41 -4.11 -3.93
C LEU A 105 18.74 -2.89 -3.27
N ALA A 106 17.41 -2.91 -3.08
CA ALA A 106 16.68 -1.84 -2.41
C ALA A 106 16.97 -1.82 -0.90
N TRP A 107 16.97 -2.98 -0.26
CA TRP A 107 17.03 -3.11 1.20
C TRP A 107 18.44 -3.35 1.75
N THR A 108 19.42 -3.62 0.88
CA THR A 108 20.83 -3.79 1.27
C THR A 108 21.64 -2.59 0.79
N ARG A 109 22.36 -1.94 1.71
CA ARG A 109 23.20 -0.77 1.40
C ARG A 109 24.53 -1.21 0.80
N PHE A 110 24.52 -1.48 -0.50
CA PHE A 110 25.75 -1.70 -1.25
C PHE A 110 26.36 -0.35 -1.66
N SER A 111 27.63 -0.12 -1.30
CA SER A 111 28.34 1.13 -1.61
C SER A 111 28.41 1.45 -3.11
N TRP A 112 28.55 0.42 -3.96
CA TRP A 112 28.57 0.58 -5.42
C TRP A 112 27.20 0.88 -6.04
N PHE A 113 26.10 0.66 -5.30
CA PHE A 113 24.73 0.81 -5.78
C PHE A 113 23.98 1.99 -5.13
N GLU A 114 24.64 2.72 -4.23
CA GLU A 114 24.09 3.89 -3.53
C GLU A 114 23.43 4.94 -4.46
N PRO A 115 24.02 5.29 -5.64
CA PRO A 115 23.39 6.27 -6.54
C PRO A 115 22.06 5.80 -7.14
N PHE A 116 21.85 4.49 -7.24
CA PHE A 116 20.68 3.89 -7.88
C PHE A 116 19.63 3.41 -6.88
N GLN A 117 19.97 3.37 -5.59
CA GLN A 117 19.07 2.91 -4.54
C GLN A 117 17.71 3.66 -4.52
N PRO A 118 17.64 4.99 -4.73
CA PRO A 118 16.36 5.72 -4.84
C PRO A 118 15.48 5.25 -6.01
N HIS A 119 16.06 4.65 -7.04
CA HIS A 119 15.37 4.24 -8.26
C HIS A 119 14.93 2.77 -8.26
N THR A 120 15.19 2.01 -7.20
CA THR A 120 14.86 0.58 -7.10
C THR A 120 13.36 0.28 -7.02
N PHE A 121 12.54 1.27 -6.70
CA PHE A 121 11.09 1.10 -6.66
C PHE A 121 10.48 0.81 -8.03
N ILE A 122 10.97 1.46 -9.09
CA ILE A 122 10.47 1.24 -10.46
C ILE A 122 10.64 -0.22 -10.90
N PRO A 123 11.84 -0.82 -10.85
CA PRO A 123 12.02 -2.20 -11.27
C PRO A 123 11.32 -3.20 -10.34
N LEU A 124 11.14 -2.89 -9.05
CA LEU A 124 10.31 -3.69 -8.14
C LEU A 124 8.84 -3.72 -8.58
N TRP A 125 8.27 -2.54 -8.87
CA TRP A 125 6.89 -2.43 -9.37
C TRP A 125 6.70 -3.12 -10.71
N LEU A 126 7.65 -2.94 -11.64
CA LEU A 126 7.60 -3.60 -12.94
C LEU A 126 7.64 -5.13 -12.79
N SER A 127 8.54 -5.63 -11.95
CA SER A 127 8.64 -7.06 -11.65
C SER A 127 7.32 -7.59 -11.08
N TYR A 128 6.71 -6.87 -10.14
CA TYR A 128 5.39 -7.22 -9.59
C TYR A 128 4.30 -7.29 -10.67
N ILE A 129 4.18 -6.26 -11.52
CA ILE A 129 3.17 -6.20 -12.58
C ILE A 129 3.31 -7.39 -13.54
N VAL A 130 4.54 -7.71 -13.94
CA VAL A 130 4.82 -8.84 -14.82
C VAL A 130 4.49 -10.16 -14.10
N VAL A 131 4.87 -10.34 -12.84
CA VAL A 131 4.50 -11.57 -12.09
C VAL A 131 2.99 -11.76 -11.98
N ILE A 132 2.22 -10.70 -11.72
CA ILE A 132 0.75 -10.78 -11.68
C ILE A 132 0.18 -11.17 -13.05
N ASN A 133 0.67 -10.57 -14.14
CA ASN A 133 0.26 -10.98 -15.48
C ASN A 133 0.60 -12.45 -15.76
N ALA A 134 1.74 -12.95 -15.28
CA ALA A 134 2.15 -14.34 -15.45
C ALA A 134 1.23 -15.31 -14.70
N MET A 135 0.81 -14.93 -13.49
CA MET A 135 -0.18 -15.69 -12.72
C MET A 135 -1.55 -15.69 -13.39
N THR A 136 -1.97 -14.57 -13.97
CA THR A 136 -3.22 -14.47 -14.74
C THR A 136 -3.17 -15.36 -15.98
N TYR A 137 -2.07 -15.29 -16.74
CA TYR A 137 -1.84 -16.13 -17.91
C TYR A 137 -1.85 -17.62 -17.54
N ARG A 138 -1.20 -18.03 -16.46
CA ARG A 138 -1.23 -19.42 -15.97
C ARG A 138 -2.65 -19.93 -15.71
N ARG A 139 -3.54 -19.06 -15.23
CA ARG A 139 -4.92 -19.41 -14.86
C ARG A 139 -5.91 -19.41 -16.02
N ARG A 140 -5.69 -18.57 -17.05
CA ARG A 140 -6.68 -18.33 -18.12
C ARG A 140 -6.14 -18.47 -19.55
N GLY A 141 -4.83 -18.55 -19.73
CA GLY A 141 -4.17 -18.55 -21.04
C GLY A 141 -4.08 -17.18 -21.70
N THR A 142 -4.59 -16.13 -21.06
CA THR A 142 -4.62 -14.74 -21.55
C THR A 142 -4.27 -13.77 -20.41
N CYS A 143 -3.73 -12.59 -20.74
CA CYS A 143 -3.50 -11.52 -19.77
C CYS A 143 -3.31 -10.17 -20.47
N MET A 144 -3.55 -9.07 -19.74
CA MET A 144 -3.45 -7.69 -20.27
C MET A 144 -2.11 -7.32 -20.91
N MET A 145 -1.04 -8.08 -20.67
CA MET A 145 0.28 -7.85 -21.27
C MET A 145 0.45 -8.51 -22.64
N VAL A 146 -0.30 -9.59 -22.90
CA VAL A 146 -0.20 -10.41 -24.12
C VAL A 146 -1.47 -10.32 -24.98
N ASP A 147 -2.56 -9.78 -24.42
CA ASP A 147 -3.83 -9.44 -25.08
C ASP A 147 -3.76 -8.06 -25.74
#